data_AF-A0A3B0PF13-F1
#
_entry.id   AF-A0A3B0PF13-F1
#
_cell.length_a   1.000
_cell.length_b   1.000
_cell.length_c   1.000
_cell.angle_alpha   90.00
_cell.angle_beta   90.00
_cell.angle_gamma   90.00
#
_symmetry.space_group_name_H-M   'P 1'
#
loop_
_entity.id
_entity.type
_entity.pdbx_description
1 polymer ?
#
loop_
_entity_poly.entity_id
_entity_poly.type
_entity_poly.pdbx_seq_one_letter_code
_entity_poly.pdbx_strand_id
1 'polypeptide(L)'
;MAAAVYELVNIRFINNNNKFYAVNNTLKFDGYKKIYTHYDDKDHLRKLDLNHFAIDKEFEAKDVLLNEHQTKPPARFTQATLIEALETEGIGRPSTYSTILDIVLKRNYAELVNGRYYKTTDLGQKLAFELDKNFPTIINKEFTKNMETTLDEIAQGTVNDVSYLQAFW
;
A
#
# COMPACT_ATOMS: atom_id res chain seq x y z
N MET A 1 7.57 -2.49 -23.78
CA MET A 1 6.63 -3.62 -23.97
C MET A 1 5.23 -3.06 -24.12
N ALA A 2 4.34 -3.71 -24.87
CA ALA A 2 2.95 -3.26 -24.97
C ALA A 2 2.19 -3.55 -23.66
N ALA A 3 1.26 -2.67 -23.31
CA ALA A 3 0.36 -2.86 -22.17
C ALA A 3 -0.55 -4.07 -22.41
N ALA A 4 -0.94 -4.76 -21.33
CA ALA A 4 -2.00 -5.76 -21.39
C ALA A 4 -3.34 -5.06 -21.71
N VAL A 5 -4.19 -5.68 -22.55
CA VAL A 5 -5.51 -5.14 -22.92
C VAL A 5 -6.59 -6.02 -22.34
N TYR A 6 -7.57 -5.36 -21.72
CA TYR A 6 -8.67 -5.96 -20.99
C TYR A 6 -10.01 -5.53 -21.57
N GLU A 7 -10.97 -6.46 -21.58
CA GLU A 7 -12.38 -6.18 -21.82
C GLU A 7 -13.13 -6.26 -20.48
N LEU A 8 -13.71 -5.12 -20.08
CA LEU A 8 -14.52 -5.01 -18.88
C LEU A 8 -16.01 -5.10 -19.26
N VAL A 9 -16.72 -6.06 -18.67
CA VAL A 9 -18.17 -6.22 -18.83
C VAL A 9 -18.83 -5.94 -17.49
N ASN A 10 -19.70 -4.93 -17.45
CA ASN A 10 -20.48 -4.55 -16.28
C ASN A 10 -21.96 -4.80 -16.56
N ILE A 11 -22.60 -5.61 -15.73
CA ILE A 11 -24.04 -5.90 -15.81
C ILE A 11 -24.72 -5.45 -14.53
N ARG A 12 -25.86 -4.80 -14.70
CA ARG A 12 -26.73 -4.37 -13.61
C ARG A 12 -28.07 -5.08 -13.73
N PHE A 13 -28.41 -5.89 -12.73
CA PHE A 13 -29.73 -6.50 -12.60
C PHE A 13 -30.62 -5.66 -11.70
N ILE A 14 -31.90 -5.58 -12.02
CA ILE A 14 -32.91 -4.85 -11.25
C ILE A 14 -33.98 -5.86 -10.81
N ASN A 15 -34.23 -5.97 -9.50
CA ASN A 15 -35.29 -6.80 -8.95
C ASN A 15 -35.96 -6.06 -7.79
N ASN A 16 -37.26 -5.80 -7.89
CA ASN A 16 -38.05 -5.09 -6.86
C ASN A 16 -37.38 -3.79 -6.38
N ASN A 17 -36.93 -2.95 -7.32
CA ASN A 17 -36.17 -1.71 -7.11
C ASN A 17 -34.77 -1.87 -6.47
N ASN A 18 -34.32 -3.09 -6.17
CA ASN A 18 -32.95 -3.37 -5.74
C ASN A 18 -32.03 -3.54 -6.96
N LYS A 19 -30.79 -3.04 -6.84
CA LYS A 19 -29.77 -3.09 -7.89
C LYS A 19 -28.68 -4.07 -7.50
N PHE A 20 -28.41 -5.04 -8.37
CA PHE A 20 -27.32 -6.00 -8.22
C PHE A 20 -26.30 -5.77 -9.34
N TYR A 21 -25.02 -5.86 -9.01
CA TYR A 21 -23.92 -5.60 -9.95
C TYR A 21 -23.09 -6.85 -10.13
N ALA A 22 -22.80 -7.17 -11.40
CA ALA A 22 -21.82 -8.19 -11.77
C ALA A 22 -20.78 -7.55 -12.69
N VAL A 23 -19.51 -7.81 -12.40
CA VAL A 23 -18.36 -7.28 -13.14
C VAL A 23 -17.49 -8.45 -13.56
N ASN A 24 -17.13 -8.51 -14.84
CA ASN A 24 -16.16 -9.46 -15.35
C ASN A 24 -15.07 -8.71 -16.11
N ASN A 25 -13.82 -9.13 -15.93
CA ASN A 25 -12.67 -8.58 -16.60
C ASN A 25 -11.95 -9.69 -17.38
N THR A 26 -11.94 -9.60 -18.71
CA THR A 26 -11.34 -10.63 -19.58
C THR A 26 -10.09 -10.08 -20.28
N LEU A 27 -8.96 -10.75 -20.08
CA LEU A 27 -7.71 -10.44 -20.77
C LEU A 27 -7.86 -10.76 -22.28
N LYS A 28 -7.75 -9.74 -23.14
CA LYS A 28 -7.77 -9.87 -24.61
C LYS A 28 -6.38 -9.92 -25.22
N PHE A 29 -5.39 -9.33 -24.55
CA PHE A 29 -4.01 -9.31 -24.99
C PHE A 29 -3.06 -9.27 -23.79
N ASP A 30 -2.16 -10.24 -23.70
CA ASP A 30 -1.29 -10.43 -22.53
C ASP A 30 -0.26 -9.31 -22.36
N GLY A 31 0.21 -8.67 -23.44
CA GLY A 31 1.23 -7.64 -23.39
C GLY A 31 2.45 -8.05 -22.55
N TYR A 32 2.85 -7.20 -21.60
CA TYR A 32 3.96 -7.46 -20.68
C TYR A 32 3.74 -8.67 -19.75
N LYS A 33 2.48 -9.13 -19.53
CA LYS A 33 2.19 -10.29 -18.66
C LYS A 33 2.75 -11.60 -19.18
N LYS A 34 3.06 -11.69 -20.49
CA LYS A 34 3.71 -12.86 -21.09
C LYS A 34 5.08 -13.17 -20.46
N ILE A 35 5.73 -12.14 -19.89
CA ILE A 35 7.06 -12.23 -19.29
C ILE A 35 6.99 -12.15 -17.76
N TYR A 36 5.96 -11.46 -17.22
CA TYR A 36 5.68 -11.35 -15.79
C TYR A 36 4.52 -12.26 -15.36
N THR A 37 4.67 -13.57 -15.52
CA THR A 37 3.60 -14.53 -15.19
C THR A 37 3.43 -14.78 -13.69
N HIS A 38 4.43 -14.46 -12.86
CA HIS A 38 4.49 -14.90 -11.45
C HIS A 38 3.87 -13.92 -10.42
N TYR A 39 3.36 -12.77 -10.86
CA TYR A 39 2.85 -11.73 -9.93
C TYR A 39 1.31 -11.64 -9.87
N ASP A 40 0.59 -12.26 -10.80
CA ASP A 40 -0.86 -12.06 -10.98
C ASP A 40 -1.75 -13.28 -10.68
N ASP A 41 -1.19 -14.40 -10.22
CA ASP A 41 -1.93 -15.66 -9.96
C ASP A 41 -2.94 -15.59 -8.78
N LYS A 42 -3.23 -14.40 -8.24
CA LYS A 42 -4.29 -14.22 -7.24
C LYS A 42 -5.65 -13.85 -7.83
N ASP A 43 -5.70 -13.54 -9.13
CA ASP A 43 -6.96 -13.32 -9.84
C ASP A 43 -7.61 -14.66 -10.26
N HIS A 44 -7.83 -15.54 -9.29
CA HIS A 44 -8.88 -16.56 -9.39
C HIS A 44 -10.27 -15.93 -9.21
N LEU A 45 -10.49 -14.74 -9.79
CA LEU A 45 -11.84 -14.33 -10.14
C LEU A 45 -12.34 -15.43 -11.07
N ARG A 46 -13.28 -16.24 -10.58
CA ARG A 46 -14.06 -17.15 -11.44
C ARG A 46 -14.37 -16.36 -12.69
N LYS A 47 -13.83 -16.79 -13.85
CA LYS A 47 -14.15 -16.18 -15.14
C LYS A 47 -15.66 -16.32 -15.28
N LEU A 48 -16.37 -15.25 -14.92
CA LEU A 48 -17.81 -15.22 -14.95
C LEU A 48 -18.14 -14.80 -16.37
N ASP A 49 -18.51 -15.76 -17.21
CA ASP A 49 -18.94 -15.42 -18.56
C ASP A 49 -20.24 -14.63 -18.47
N LEU A 50 -20.14 -13.32 -18.61
CA LEU A 50 -21.27 -12.41 -18.56
C LEU A 50 -21.90 -12.19 -19.95
N ASN A 51 -21.29 -12.73 -21.02
CA ASN A 51 -21.73 -12.45 -22.40
C ASN A 51 -23.06 -13.11 -22.77
N HIS A 52 -23.52 -14.08 -21.98
CA HIS A 52 -24.80 -14.75 -22.20
C HIS A 52 -26.01 -13.96 -21.69
N PHE A 53 -25.80 -12.87 -20.95
CA PHE A 53 -26.88 -12.01 -20.48
C PHE A 53 -27.17 -10.94 -21.54
N ALA A 54 -28.41 -10.90 -22.01
CA ALA A 54 -28.87 -9.86 -22.92
C ALA A 54 -29.58 -8.73 -22.16
N ILE A 55 -29.45 -7.51 -22.68
CA ILE A 55 -30.17 -6.33 -22.19
C ILE A 55 -31.68 -6.57 -22.35
N ASP A 56 -32.47 -6.07 -21.40
CA ASP A 56 -33.94 -6.13 -21.37
C ASP A 56 -34.53 -7.56 -21.37
N LYS A 57 -33.75 -8.56 -20.97
CA LYS A 57 -34.26 -9.92 -20.69
C LYS A 57 -34.41 -10.17 -19.21
N GLU A 58 -35.43 -10.95 -18.88
CA GLU A 58 -35.68 -11.44 -17.53
C GLU A 58 -34.88 -12.72 -17.27
N PHE A 59 -34.37 -12.85 -16.05
CA PHE A 59 -33.61 -14.01 -15.59
C PHE A 59 -34.08 -14.41 -14.19
N GLU A 60 -34.21 -15.72 -13.98
CA GLU A 60 -34.57 -16.26 -12.67
C GLU A 60 -33.34 -16.32 -11.76
N ALA A 61 -33.45 -15.72 -10.57
CA ALA A 61 -32.42 -15.82 -9.55
C ALA A 61 -32.48 -17.21 -8.89
N LYS A 62 -31.40 -17.99 -9.00
CA LYS A 62 -31.32 -19.33 -8.39
C LYS A 62 -31.39 -19.26 -6.87
N ASP A 63 -30.57 -18.40 -6.28
CA ASP A 63 -30.47 -18.18 -4.84
C ASP A 63 -30.27 -16.69 -4.55
N VAL A 64 -30.90 -16.20 -3.48
CA VAL A 64 -30.66 -14.86 -2.93
C VAL A 64 -30.15 -15.02 -1.51
N LEU A 65 -28.85 -14.76 -1.33
CA LEU A 65 -28.17 -14.91 -0.04
C LEU A 65 -27.95 -13.55 0.61
N LEU A 66 -28.30 -13.45 1.89
CA LEU A 66 -27.94 -12.30 2.73
C LEU A 66 -26.52 -12.52 3.26
N ASN A 67 -25.59 -11.70 2.80
CA ASN A 67 -24.21 -11.72 3.29
C ASN A 67 -23.99 -10.58 4.29
N GLU A 68 -23.60 -10.91 5.50
CA GLU A 68 -23.18 -9.93 6.49
C GLU A 68 -21.68 -9.66 6.37
N HIS A 69 -21.31 -8.38 6.29
CA HIS A 69 -19.93 -7.95 6.25
C HIS A 69 -19.60 -7.13 7.49
N GLN A 70 -18.45 -7.42 8.10
CA GLN A 70 -17.90 -6.62 9.20
C GLN A 70 -16.74 -5.76 8.69
N THR A 71 -16.66 -4.53 9.18
CA THR A 71 -15.50 -3.68 8.99
C THR A 71 -14.29 -4.31 9.65
N LYS A 72 -13.19 -4.40 8.91
CA LYS A 72 -11.91 -4.85 9.46
C LYS A 72 -11.07 -3.65 9.88
N PRO A 73 -10.28 -3.75 10.97
CA PRO A 73 -9.33 -2.71 11.30
C PRO A 73 -8.29 -2.56 10.18
N PRO A 74 -7.60 -1.41 10.11
CA PRO A 74 -6.51 -1.20 9.16
C PRO A 74 -5.47 -2.32 9.22
N ALA A 75 -4.98 -2.74 8.06
CA ALA A 75 -3.93 -3.74 7.98
C ALA A 75 -2.63 -3.19 8.59
N ARG A 76 -1.90 -4.06 9.30
CA ARG A 76 -0.54 -3.73 9.75
C ARG A 76 0.41 -3.68 8.57
N PHE A 77 1.47 -2.90 8.72
CA PHE A 77 2.51 -2.82 7.70
C PHE A 77 3.24 -4.15 7.53
N THR A 78 3.34 -4.61 6.28
CA THR A 78 4.41 -5.51 5.81
C THR A 78 5.68 -4.71 5.52
N GLN A 79 6.79 -5.39 5.24
CA GLN A 79 8.02 -4.73 4.77
C GLN A 79 7.76 -3.87 3.53
N ALA A 80 7.06 -4.41 2.52
CA ALA A 80 6.76 -3.68 1.29
C ALA A 80 5.95 -2.40 1.57
N THR A 81 4.84 -2.53 2.30
CA THR A 81 3.97 -1.38 2.62
C THR A 81 4.60 -0.38 3.57
N LEU A 82 5.57 -0.79 4.40
CA LEU A 82 6.31 0.13 5.28
C LEU A 82 7.33 0.94 4.48
N ILE A 83 8.04 0.29 3.53
CA ILE A 83 8.94 0.97 2.60
C ILE A 83 8.15 1.96 1.75
N GLU A 84 7.01 1.55 1.20
CA GLU A 84 6.12 2.41 0.43
C GLU A 84 5.63 3.61 1.24
N ALA A 85 5.28 3.40 2.52
CA ALA A 85 4.90 4.49 3.41
C ALA A 85 6.07 5.46 3.68
N LEU A 86 7.27 4.94 3.94
CA LEU A 86 8.47 5.77 4.14
C LEU A 86 8.78 6.61 2.90
N GLU A 87 8.74 6.00 1.72
CA GLU A 87 8.93 6.66 0.43
C GLU A 87 7.89 7.76 0.17
N THR A 88 6.61 7.46 0.40
CA THR A 88 5.51 8.42 0.22
C THR A 88 5.65 9.62 1.15
N GLU A 89 6.13 9.40 2.38
CA GLU A 89 6.37 10.45 3.36
C GLU A 89 7.70 11.19 3.12
N GLY A 90 8.52 10.75 2.17
CA GLY A 90 9.84 11.32 1.87
C GLY A 90 10.91 11.05 2.93
N ILE A 91 10.70 10.05 3.78
CA ILE A 91 11.60 9.67 4.87
C ILE A 91 12.44 8.47 4.45
N GLY A 92 13.76 8.59 4.50
CA GLY A 92 14.68 7.56 4.04
C GLY A 92 14.89 7.55 2.52
N ARG A 93 15.81 6.68 2.07
CA ARG A 93 16.27 6.55 0.68
C ARG A 93 16.46 5.06 0.36
N PRO A 94 16.59 4.66 -0.92
CA PRO A 94 16.83 3.26 -1.30
C PRO A 94 18.01 2.61 -0.56
N SER A 95 19.01 3.40 -0.18
CA SER A 95 20.17 2.98 0.60
C SER A 95 19.89 2.78 2.11
N THR A 96 18.81 3.35 2.65
CA THR A 96 18.55 3.39 4.10
C THR A 96 17.35 2.58 4.54
N TYR A 97 16.40 2.25 3.66
CA TYR A 97 15.18 1.51 4.04
C TYR A 97 15.48 0.20 4.77
N SER A 98 16.38 -0.63 4.22
CA SER A 98 16.76 -1.90 4.88
C SER A 98 17.36 -1.65 6.26
N THR A 99 18.20 -0.64 6.39
CA THR A 99 18.87 -0.30 7.66
C THR A 99 17.88 0.21 8.70
N ILE A 100 16.91 1.05 8.31
CA ILE A 100 15.85 1.55 9.20
C ILE A 100 15.05 0.38 9.77
N LEU A 101 14.58 -0.52 8.88
CA LEU A 101 13.80 -1.70 9.27
C LEU A 101 14.59 -2.64 10.19
N ASP A 102 15.86 -2.84 9.89
CA ASP A 102 16.75 -3.64 10.72
C ASP A 102 16.95 -3.04 12.11
N ILE A 103 17.13 -1.73 12.22
CA ILE A 103 17.40 -1.06 13.49
C ILE A 103 16.18 -1.15 14.41
N VAL A 104 14.96 -0.92 13.89
CA VAL A 104 13.75 -0.97 14.72
C VAL A 104 13.47 -2.38 15.26
N LEU A 105 13.85 -3.41 14.50
CA LEU A 105 13.79 -4.81 14.94
C LEU A 105 14.92 -5.14 15.94
N LYS A 106 16.17 -4.82 15.60
CA LYS A 106 17.37 -5.10 16.42
C LYS A 106 17.30 -4.42 17.79
N ARG A 107 16.71 -3.22 17.87
CA ARG A 107 16.51 -2.46 19.12
C ARG A 107 15.22 -2.81 19.85
N ASN A 108 14.47 -3.81 19.38
CA ASN A 108 13.23 -4.28 20.01
C ASN A 108 12.15 -3.18 20.14
N TYR A 109 12.08 -2.24 19.19
CA TYR A 109 11.00 -1.25 19.09
C TYR A 109 9.80 -1.78 18.30
N ALA A 110 10.07 -2.70 17.38
CA ALA A 110 9.06 -3.46 16.66
C ALA A 110 9.46 -4.94 16.59
N GLU A 111 8.46 -5.78 16.36
CA GLU A 111 8.59 -7.22 16.15
C GLU A 111 7.84 -7.63 14.88
N LEU A 112 8.29 -8.72 14.25
CA LEU A 112 7.58 -9.34 13.12
C LEU A 112 6.62 -10.43 13.62
N VAL A 113 5.33 -10.19 13.45
CA VAL A 113 4.29 -11.19 13.74
C VAL A 113 4.17 -12.14 12.56
N ASN A 114 4.31 -13.44 12.81
CA ASN A 114 4.30 -14.50 11.80
C ASN A 114 5.28 -14.27 10.64
N GLY A 115 6.40 -13.56 10.90
CA GLY A 115 7.39 -13.20 9.90
C GLY A 115 6.89 -12.29 8.78
N ARG A 116 5.70 -11.67 8.93
CA ARG A 116 5.02 -10.98 7.82
C ARG A 116 4.69 -9.51 8.08
N TYR A 117 4.25 -9.17 9.29
CA TYR A 117 3.78 -7.82 9.60
C TYR A 117 4.46 -7.26 10.84
N TYR A 118 4.75 -5.96 10.80
CA TYR A 118 5.34 -5.23 11.92
C TYR A 118 4.28 -4.94 12.99
N LYS A 119 4.65 -5.19 14.24
CA LYS A 119 3.91 -4.79 15.43
C LYS A 119 4.87 -4.05 16.35
N THR A 120 4.45 -2.90 16.87
CA THR A 120 5.22 -2.16 17.87
C THR A 120 5.24 -2.92 19.19
N THR A 121 6.40 -2.98 19.85
CA THR A 121 6.53 -3.49 21.22
C THR A 121 6.09 -2.41 22.23
N ASP A 122 5.87 -2.79 23.48
CA ASP A 122 5.56 -1.83 24.55
C ASP A 122 6.69 -0.81 24.74
N LEU A 123 7.94 -1.25 24.59
CA LEU A 123 9.12 -0.38 24.60
C LEU A 123 9.08 0.62 23.45
N GLY A 124 8.80 0.17 22.24
CA GLY A 124 8.72 1.04 21.07
C GLY A 124 7.60 2.07 21.19
N GLN A 125 6.43 1.67 21.70
CA GLN A 125 5.31 2.58 21.93
C GLN A 125 5.65 3.64 22.97
N LYS A 126 6.22 3.23 24.12
CA LYS A 126 6.60 4.18 25.18
C LYS A 126 7.68 5.14 24.71
N LEU A 127 8.70 4.64 24.01
CA LEU A 127 9.76 5.48 23.46
C LEU A 127 9.21 6.50 22.45
N ALA A 128 8.38 6.06 21.51
CA ALA A 128 7.78 6.94 20.51
C ALA A 128 6.94 8.03 21.19
N PHE A 129 6.15 7.68 22.20
CA PHE A 129 5.35 8.64 22.97
C PHE A 129 6.21 9.67 23.71
N GLU A 130 7.28 9.24 24.39
CA GLU A 130 8.17 10.17 25.10
C GLU A 130 8.95 11.07 24.13
N LEU A 131 9.36 10.55 22.97
CA LEU A 131 10.06 11.33 21.95
C LEU A 131 9.14 12.39 21.32
N ASP A 132 7.92 12.01 20.93
CA ASP A 132 6.91 12.91 20.38
C ASP A 132 6.55 14.03 21.37
N LYS A 133 6.37 13.67 22.64
CA LYS A 133 6.04 14.63 23.70
C LYS A 133 7.16 15.61 24.02
N ASN A 134 8.39 15.13 24.14
CA ASN A 134 9.51 15.96 24.64
C ASN A 134 10.28 16.66 23.50
N PHE A 135 10.17 16.19 22.26
CA PHE A 135 10.92 16.72 21.11
C PHE A 135 10.05 16.95 19.86
N PRO A 136 8.88 17.61 19.96
CA PRO A 136 7.91 17.70 18.86
C PRO A 136 8.44 18.45 17.62
N THR A 137 9.42 19.34 17.80
CA THR A 137 10.00 20.14 16.71
C THR A 137 10.92 19.33 15.80
N ILE A 138 11.56 18.27 16.32
CA ILE A 138 12.51 17.44 15.58
C ILE A 138 11.98 16.02 15.32
N ILE A 139 11.12 15.49 16.19
CA ILE A 139 10.47 14.18 16.03
C ILE A 139 9.13 14.38 15.32
N ASN A 140 9.19 14.81 14.07
CA ASN A 140 8.03 14.83 13.19
C ASN A 140 8.45 14.51 11.75
N LYS A 141 7.47 14.14 10.93
CA LYS A 141 7.71 13.70 9.55
C LYS A 141 8.26 14.82 8.67
N GLU A 142 7.75 16.03 8.85
CA GLU A 142 8.10 17.17 8.01
C GLU A 142 9.54 17.62 8.23
N PHE A 143 9.98 17.69 9.48
CA PHE A 143 11.38 17.94 9.83
C PHE A 143 12.31 16.88 9.22
N THR A 144 11.98 15.59 9.41
CA THR A 144 12.78 14.48 8.87
C THR A 144 12.87 14.54 7.35
N LYS A 145 11.75 14.78 6.66
CA LYS A 145 11.70 14.92 5.20
C LYS A 145 12.56 16.09 4.72
N ASN A 146 12.43 17.26 5.35
CA ASN A 146 13.19 18.46 4.99
C ASN A 146 14.70 18.27 5.20
N MET A 147 15.09 17.58 6.27
CA MET A 147 16.47 17.19 6.51
C MET A 147 17.00 16.29 5.37
N GLU A 148 16.25 15.26 4.98
CA GLU A 148 16.61 14.37 3.87
C GLU A 148 16.74 15.14 2.54
N THR A 149 15.81 16.05 2.24
CA THR A 149 15.88 16.92 1.05
C THR A 149 17.11 17.83 1.09
N THR A 150 17.43 18.43 2.24
CA THR A 150 18.60 19.31 2.37
C THR A 150 19.91 18.53 2.20
N LEU A 151 19.96 17.28 2.67
CA LEU A 151 21.12 16.41 2.43
C LEU A 151 21.30 16.06 0.94
N ASP A 152 20.20 15.88 0.20
CA ASP A 152 20.26 15.70 -1.25
C ASP A 152 20.76 16.98 -1.97
N GLU A 153 20.35 18.16 -1.51
CA GLU A 153 20.83 19.46 -2.01
C GLU A 153 22.33 19.66 -1.74
N ILE A 154 22.82 19.27 -0.56
CA ILE A 154 24.25 19.27 -0.24
C ILE A 154 25.00 18.33 -1.20
N ALA A 155 24.48 17.13 -1.46
CA ALA A 155 25.09 16.18 -2.39
C ALA A 155 25.15 16.71 -3.84
N GLN A 156 24.20 17.58 -4.22
CA GLN A 156 24.18 18.27 -5.51
C GLN A 156 25.05 19.54 -5.54
N GLY A 157 25.57 19.97 -4.39
CA GLY A 157 26.37 21.18 -4.25
C GLY A 157 25.57 22.49 -4.23
N THR A 158 24.25 22.43 -4.05
CA THR A 158 23.38 23.62 -3.98
C THR A 158 23.32 24.24 -2.58
N VAL A 159 23.62 23.45 -1.54
CA VAL A 159 23.71 23.89 -0.14
C VAL A 159 25.10 23.60 0.41
N ASN A 160 25.64 24.52 1.21
CA ASN A 160 26.92 24.33 1.88
C ASN A 160 26.75 23.48 3.15
N ASP A 161 27.52 22.40 3.24
CA ASP A 161 27.50 21.43 4.34
C ASP A 161 27.88 22.05 5.70
N VAL A 162 28.95 22.85 5.76
CA VAL A 162 29.40 23.51 6.99
C VAL A 162 28.34 24.46 7.53
N SER A 163 27.75 25.26 6.65
CA SER A 163 26.69 26.22 7.00
C SER A 163 25.44 25.50 7.51
N TYR A 164 25.06 24.40 6.87
CA TYR A 164 23.93 23.58 7.32
C TYR A 164 24.19 22.98 8.70
N LEU A 165 25.38 22.41 8.94
CA LEU A 165 25.74 21.83 10.23
C LEU A 165 25.73 22.87 11.36
N GLN A 166 26.18 24.10 11.11
CA GLN A 166 26.12 25.23 12.05
C GLN A 166 24.70 25.74 12.33
N ALA A 167 23.78 25.55 11.39
CA ALA A 167 22.38 25.91 11.60
C ALA A 167 21.60 24.81 12.34
N PHE A 168 22.02 23.56 12.19
CA PHE A 168 21.39 22.41 12.84
C PHE A 168 21.80 22.27 14.32
N TRP A 169 23.03 22.65 14.68
CA TRP A 169 23.60 22.58 16.04
C TRP A 169 24.26 23.90 16.45
#